data_AF-A0A9D2LJE1-F1
#
_entry.id   AF-A0A9D2LJE1-F1
#
_cell.length_a   1.000
_cell.length_b   1.000
_cell.length_c   1.000
_cell.angle_alpha   90.00
_cell.angle_beta   90.00
_cell.angle_gamma   90.00
#
_symmetry.space_group_name_H-M   'P 1'
#
loop_
_entity.id
_entity.type
_entity.pdbx_description
1 polymer ?
#
loop_
_entity_poly.entity_id
_entity_poly.type
_entity_poly.pdbx_seq_one_letter_code
_entity_poly.pdbx_strand_id
1 'polypeptide(L)'
;MNIQHEYLNGLMERVVRRNPAEPEFHQAVQEVLTSLVPVVEARPEYIKEGVMDCLVEPERIIKFRVPWEDDQGNIHVNRGFRVQFNSAIGPYKGGLRFHPTVNES
;
A
#
# COMPACT_ATOMS: atom_id res chain seq x y z
N MET A 1 -2.58 2.68 -18.84
CA MET A 1 -2.38 1.46 -18.04
C MET A 1 -3.64 0.65 -18.23
N ASN A 2 -3.58 -0.57 -18.76
CA ASN A 2 -4.80 -1.34 -19.03
C ASN A 2 -4.60 -2.78 -18.56
N ILE A 3 -5.26 -3.12 -17.46
CA ILE A 3 -5.34 -4.51 -16.99
C ILE A 3 -6.40 -5.18 -17.86
N GLN A 4 -6.13 -6.37 -18.42
CA GLN A 4 -7.06 -7.10 -19.29
C GLN A 4 -8.21 -7.76 -18.50
N HIS A 5 -8.84 -7.02 -17.59
CA HIS A 5 -10.03 -7.42 -16.84
C HIS A 5 -10.76 -6.16 -16.33
N GLU A 6 -12.04 -5.99 -16.70
CA GLU A 6 -12.80 -4.75 -16.46
C GLU A 6 -12.83 -4.34 -14.98
N TYR A 7 -13.18 -5.27 -14.09
CA TYR A 7 -13.26 -4.97 -12.66
C TYR A 7 -11.89 -4.59 -12.05
N LEU A 8 -10.79 -5.26 -12.45
CA LEU A 8 -9.46 -4.98 -11.91
C LEU A 8 -8.92 -3.65 -12.45
N ASN A 9 -9.22 -3.31 -13.70
CA ASN A 9 -8.91 -2.00 -14.24
C ASN A 9 -9.66 -0.89 -13.49
N GLY A 10 -10.96 -1.08 -13.24
CA GLY A 10 -11.75 -0.16 -12.43
C GLY A 10 -11.28 -0.08 -10.96
N LEU A 11 -10.77 -1.17 -10.40
CA LEU A 11 -10.14 -1.17 -9.06
C LEU A 11 -8.86 -0.34 -9.08
N MET A 12 -8.01 -0.50 -10.09
CA MET A 12 -6.78 0.28 -10.25
C MET A 12 -7.08 1.79 -10.34
N GLU A 13 -8.11 2.18 -11.10
CA GLU A 13 -8.57 3.58 -11.16
C GLU A 13 -9.01 4.11 -9.79
N ARG A 14 -9.70 3.29 -8.98
CA ARG A 14 -10.07 3.66 -7.61
C ARG A 14 -8.83 3.86 -6.73
N VAL A 15 -7.83 2.98 -6.84
CA VAL A 15 -6.55 3.07 -6.11
C VAL A 15 -5.83 4.37 -6.43
N VAL A 16 -5.65 4.68 -7.72
CA VAL A 16 -4.98 5.93 -8.17
C VAL A 16 -5.72 7.16 -7.66
N ARG A 17 -7.06 7.13 -7.69
CA ARG A 17 -7.88 8.25 -7.21
C ARG A 17 -7.77 8.47 -5.71
N ARG A 18 -7.68 7.41 -4.90
CA ARG A 18 -7.57 7.50 -3.43
C ARG A 18 -6.19 7.93 -2.97
N ASN A 19 -5.16 7.50 -3.70
CA ASN A 19 -3.76 7.68 -3.32
C ASN A 19 -3.03 8.52 -4.38
N PRO A 20 -3.43 9.78 -4.61
CA PRO A 20 -2.81 10.58 -5.65
C PRO A 20 -1.33 10.82 -5.34
N ALA A 21 -0.49 10.79 -6.37
CA ALA A 21 0.96 11.02 -6.28
C ALA A 21 1.76 9.96 -5.50
N GLU A 22 1.31 8.71 -5.48
CA GLU A 22 2.06 7.55 -4.98
C GLU A 22 2.48 6.61 -6.12
N PRO A 23 3.41 7.04 -7.01
CA PRO A 23 3.71 6.30 -8.23
C PRO A 23 4.34 4.92 -7.95
N GLU A 24 5.13 4.78 -6.87
CA GLU A 24 5.71 3.51 -6.46
C GLU A 24 4.63 2.53 -6.02
N PHE A 25 3.66 3.00 -5.22
CA PHE A 25 2.52 2.20 -4.81
C PHE A 25 1.66 1.79 -6.02
N HIS A 26 1.37 2.74 -6.94
CA HIS A 26 0.57 2.46 -8.12
C HIS A 26 1.21 1.40 -9.02
N GLN A 27 2.52 1.50 -9.22
CA GLN A 27 3.26 0.50 -9.99
C GLN A 27 3.13 -0.89 -9.36
N ALA A 28 3.39 -1.00 -8.06
CA ALA A 28 3.33 -2.28 -7.35
C ALA A 28 1.93 -2.92 -7.42
N VAL A 29 0.88 -2.13 -7.20
CA VAL A 29 -0.51 -2.62 -7.30
C VAL A 29 -0.82 -3.08 -8.73
N GLN A 30 -0.42 -2.32 -9.74
CA GLN A 30 -0.69 -2.67 -11.13
C GLN A 30 -0.04 -4.00 -11.53
N GLU A 31 1.23 -4.21 -11.18
CA GLU A 31 1.96 -5.44 -11.49
C GLU A 31 1.27 -6.66 -10.86
N VAL A 32 0.88 -6.55 -9.59
CA VAL A 32 0.19 -7.64 -8.89
C VAL A 32 -1.20 -7.89 -9.47
N LEU A 33 -2.04 -6.86 -9.65
CA LEU A 33 -3.39 -7.04 -10.20
C LEU A 33 -3.36 -7.63 -11.62
N THR A 34 -2.38 -7.25 -12.44
CA THR A 34 -2.19 -7.84 -13.77
C THR A 34 -1.89 -9.33 -13.68
N SER A 35 -1.07 -9.75 -12.71
CA SER A 35 -0.77 -11.18 -12.50
C SER A 35 -1.95 -12.00 -11.95
N LEU A 36 -2.94 -11.34 -11.34
CA LEU A 36 -4.11 -11.97 -10.72
C LEU A 36 -5.30 -12.15 -11.67
N VAL A 37 -5.26 -11.62 -12.90
CA VAL A 37 -6.31 -11.80 -13.92
C VAL A 37 -6.77 -13.27 -14.06
N PRO A 38 -5.89 -14.26 -14.30
CA PRO A 38 -6.33 -15.65 -14.44
C PRO A 38 -6.95 -16.22 -13.15
N VAL A 39 -6.57 -15.70 -11.98
CA VAL A 39 -7.12 -16.15 -10.69
C VAL A 39 -8.55 -15.67 -10.52
N VAL A 40 -8.84 -14.40 -10.83
CA VAL A 40 -10.19 -13.85 -10.69
C VAL A 40 -11.16 -14.37 -11.75
N GLU A 41 -10.65 -14.71 -12.94
CA GLU A 41 -11.45 -15.36 -13.98
C GLU A 41 -11.84 -16.79 -13.58
N ALA A 42 -10.89 -17.54 -12.99
CA ALA A 42 -11.16 -18.89 -12.49
C ALA A 42 -12.01 -18.88 -11.21
N ARG A 43 -11.90 -17.82 -10.39
CA ARG A 43 -12.52 -17.71 -9.06
C ARG A 43 -13.19 -16.35 -8.86
N PRO A 44 -14.33 -16.10 -9.56
CA PRO A 44 -15.03 -14.81 -9.51
C PRO A 44 -15.61 -14.50 -8.12
N GLU A 45 -15.71 -15.47 -7.21
CA GLU A 45 -16.13 -15.27 -5.83
C GLU A 45 -15.25 -14.25 -5.09
N TYR A 46 -13.95 -14.18 -5.39
CA TYR A 46 -13.04 -13.23 -4.74
C TYR A 46 -13.35 -11.77 -5.04
N ILE A 47 -14.00 -11.50 -6.17
CA ILE A 47 -14.52 -10.17 -6.48
C ILE A 47 -15.79 -9.91 -5.64
N LYS A 48 -16.72 -10.87 -5.63
CA LYS A 48 -18.00 -10.73 -4.93
C LYS A 48 -17.84 -10.58 -3.42
N GLU A 49 -16.85 -11.25 -2.85
CA GLU A 49 -16.53 -11.20 -1.42
C GLU A 49 -15.66 -9.99 -1.03
N GLY A 50 -15.27 -9.15 -2.00
CA GLY A 50 -14.48 -7.94 -1.76
C GLY A 50 -13.01 -8.19 -1.45
N VAL A 51 -12.49 -9.40 -1.70
CA VAL A 51 -11.08 -9.77 -1.41
C VAL A 51 -10.12 -8.85 -2.17
N MET A 52 -10.42 -8.53 -3.42
CA MET A 52 -9.56 -7.67 -4.24
C MET A 52 -9.54 -6.21 -3.73
N ASP A 53 -10.68 -5.68 -3.27
CA ASP A 53 -10.73 -4.35 -2.67
C ASP A 53 -9.96 -4.32 -1.33
N CYS A 54 -10.04 -5.37 -0.51
CA CYS A 54 -9.27 -5.48 0.73
C CYS A 54 -7.77 -5.66 0.50
N LEU A 55 -7.36 -6.27 -0.63
CA LEU A 55 -5.94 -6.53 -0.91
C LEU A 55 -5.16 -5.25 -1.22
N VAL A 56 -5.82 -4.22 -1.79
CA VAL A 56 -5.17 -2.97 -2.22
C VAL A 56 -5.29 -1.85 -1.20
N GLU A 57 -6.01 -2.07 -0.10
CA GLU A 57 -6.24 -1.07 0.95
C GLU A 57 -5.61 -1.56 2.25
N PRO A 58 -4.65 -0.83 2.85
CA PRO A 58 -4.02 -1.27 4.08
C PRO A 58 -5.02 -1.27 5.25
N GLU A 59 -4.96 -2.30 6.09
CA GLU A 59 -5.79 -2.38 7.30
C GLU A 59 -5.58 -1.19 8.24
N ARG A 60 -4.35 -0.66 8.32
CA ARG A 60 -4.02 0.52 9.12
C ARG A 60 -2.74 1.21 8.66
N ILE A 61 -2.76 2.54 8.67
CA ILE A 61 -1.57 3.38 8.54
C ILE A 61 -1.41 4.23 9.79
N ILE A 62 -0.21 4.22 10.39
CA ILE A 62 0.15 5.06 11.53
C ILE A 62 1.25 6.04 11.09
N LYS A 63 0.93 7.33 11.08
CA LYS A 63 1.85 8.44 10.80
C LYS A 63 2.09 9.22 12.10
N PHE A 64 3.35 9.40 12.48
CA PHE A 64 3.69 9.99 13.77
C PHE A 64 4.94 10.87 13.70
N ARG A 65 5.05 11.80 14.66
CA ARG A 65 6.20 12.68 14.83
C ARG A 65 7.25 12.01 15.72
N VAL A 66 8.53 12.14 15.35
CA VAL A 66 9.69 11.66 16.11
C VAL A 66 10.61 12.85 16.43
N PRO A 67 10.44 13.51 17.59
CA PRO A 67 11.37 14.52 18.06
C PRO A 67 12.61 13.88 18.70
N TRP A 68 13.79 14.45 18.47
CA TRP A 68 15.04 14.01 19.08
C TRP A 68 16.03 15.17 19.19
N GLU A 69 17.03 15.03 20.05
CA GLU A 69 18.10 16.00 20.28
C GLU A 69 19.42 15.42 19.76
N ASP A 70 20.21 16.22 19.03
CA ASP A 70 21.53 15.80 18.56
C ASP A 70 22.65 16.05 19.59
N ASP A 71 23.87 15.59 19.29
CA ASP A 71 25.02 15.74 20.18
C ASP A 71 25.43 17.22 20.43
N GLN A 72 24.89 18.17 19.66
CA GLN A 72 25.12 19.62 19.81
C GLN A 72 23.98 20.32 20.59
N GLY A 73 22.96 19.57 21.02
CA GLY A 73 21.79 20.10 21.71
C GLY A 73 20.72 20.71 20.80
N ASN A 74 20.80 20.50 19.48
CA ASN A 74 19.77 20.97 18.56
C ASN A 74 18.60 19.99 18.50
N ILE A 75 17.38 20.53 18.49
CA ILE A 75 16.15 19.74 18.35
C ILE A 75 15.86 19.47 16.87
N HIS A 76 15.69 18.20 16.54
CA HIS A 76 15.28 17.71 15.24
C HIS A 76 13.90 17.07 15.32
N VAL A 77 13.17 17.11 14.20
CA VAL A 77 11.85 16.49 14.08
C VAL A 77 11.77 15.73 12.78
N ASN A 78 11.58 14.41 12.87
CA ASN A 78 11.34 13.55 11.72
C ASN A 78 9.93 12.98 11.74
N ARG A 79 9.49 12.48 10.58
CA ARG A 79 8.23 11.75 10.43
C ARG A 79 8.51 10.25 10.41
N GLY A 80 7.77 9.51 11.23
CA GLY A 80 7.75 8.05 11.24
C GLY A 80 6.47 7.51 10.62
N PHE A 81 6.58 6.30 10.06
CA PHE A 81 5.47 5.59 9.43
C PHE A 81 5.44 4.12 9.89
N ARG A 82 4.23 3.59 10.06
CA ARG A 82 3.99 2.15 10.12
C ARG A 82 2.74 1.79 9.33
N VAL A 83 2.95 1.19 8.16
CA VAL A 83 1.90 0.62 7.33
C VAL A 83 1.68 -0.83 7.72
N GLN A 84 0.49 -1.13 8.22
CA GLN A 84 0.02 -2.45 8.62
C GLN A 84 -0.94 -2.93 7.54
N PHE A 85 -0.39 -3.54 6.48
CA PHE A 85 -1.13 -3.75 5.24
C PHE A 85 -2.18 -4.85 5.35
N ASN A 86 -1.78 -6.07 5.74
CA ASN A 86 -2.69 -7.20 5.87
C ASN A 86 -2.24 -8.17 6.97
N SER A 87 -3.20 -8.71 7.73
CA SER A 87 -2.97 -9.66 8.83
C SER A 87 -3.67 -11.01 8.65
N ALA A 88 -4.18 -11.31 7.45
CA ALA A 88 -4.97 -12.53 7.19
C ALA A 88 -4.24 -13.84 7.50
N ILE A 89 -2.90 -13.86 7.38
CA ILE A 89 -2.06 -15.04 7.66
C ILE A 89 -1.23 -14.91 8.94
N GLY A 90 -1.49 -13.90 9.77
CA GLY A 90 -0.78 -13.68 11.04
C GLY A 90 -0.39 -12.22 11.29
N PRO A 91 0.45 -11.95 12.31
CA PRO A 91 0.87 -10.60 12.65
C PRO A 91 1.61 -9.89 11.51
N TYR A 92 1.46 -8.56 11.42
CA TYR A 92 2.14 -7.77 10.40
C TYR A 92 3.67 -7.97 10.45
N LYS A 93 4.24 -8.37 9.31
CA LYS A 93 5.68 -8.56 9.15
C LYS A 93 6.23 -7.62 8.10
N GLY A 94 7.26 -6.86 8.48
CA GLY A 94 7.94 -5.92 7.58
C GLY A 94 9.04 -5.16 8.32
N GLY A 95 10.11 -4.82 7.61
CA GLY A 95 11.26 -4.08 8.15
C GLY A 95 10.94 -2.61 8.46
N LEU A 96 11.97 -1.89 8.89
CA LEU A 96 11.96 -0.43 9.02
C LEU A 96 13.06 0.13 8.13
N ARG A 97 12.80 1.26 7.47
CA ARG A 97 13.77 1.94 6.62
C ARG A 97 13.96 3.36 7.13
N PHE A 98 15.20 3.72 7.43
CA PHE A 98 15.60 5.08 7.76
C PHE A 98 16.42 5.63 6.59
N HIS A 99 15.78 6.44 5.76
CA HIS A 99 16.42 7.08 4.62
C HIS A 99 15.67 8.38 4.30
N PRO A 100 16.35 9.47 3.89
CA PRO A 100 15.70 10.77 3.62
C PRO A 100 14.63 10.73 2.52
N THR A 101 14.63 9.70 1.66
CA THR A 101 13.63 9.54 0.60
C THR A 101 12.38 8.78 1.03
N VAL A 102 12.32 8.29 2.27
CA VAL A 102 11.14 7.55 2.76
C VAL A 102 9.95 8.48 2.88
N ASN A 103 8.83 8.07 2.30
CA ASN A 103 7.52 8.71 2.42
C ASN A 103 6.45 7.61 2.66
N GLU A 104 5.16 7.94 2.47
CA GLU A 104 4.05 6.99 2.70
C GLU A 104 3.80 6.03 1.53
N SER A 105 4.22 6.40 0.31
CA SER A 105 4.11 5.66 -0.96
C SER A 105 4.87 4.33 -0.92
#